data_AF-Q8ZX60-F1
#
_entry.id   AF-Q8ZX60-F1
#
_cell.length_a   1.000
_cell.length_b   1.000
_cell.length_c   1.000
_cell.angle_alpha   90.00
_cell.angle_beta   90.00
_cell.angle_gamma   90.00
#
_symmetry.space_group_name_H-M   'P 1'
#
loop_
_entity.id
_entity.type
_entity.pdbx_description
1 polymer ?
#
loop_
_entity_poly.entity_id
_entity_poly.type
_entity_poly.pdbx_seq_one_letter_code
_entity_poly.pdbx_strand_id
1 'polypeptide(L)'
;MWIHADASSTVLITFDIVWQYYLGTTFINTGIKDHMPRSKSQDKMSLISVHVPKKMLEELDELVRRGIFPNRSEAIRAALRDLLYKEVFKVKTAREEEKEEELPISLVRGR
;
A
#
# COMPACT_ATOMS: atom_id res chain seq x y z
N MET A 1 78.80 -1.58 -0.37
CA MET A 1 78.56 -1.56 -1.82
C MET A 1 77.36 -0.67 -2.06
N TRP A 2 77.60 0.57 -2.50
CA TRP A 2 76.57 1.41 -3.09
C TRP A 2 76.03 0.68 -4.33
N ILE A 3 74.75 0.85 -4.67
CA ILE A 3 74.31 1.45 -5.94
C ILE A 3 72.77 1.40 -6.06
N HIS A 4 72.21 2.61 -6.02
CA HIS A 4 71.12 3.14 -6.84
C HIS A 4 69.68 2.69 -6.52
N ALA A 5 69.02 3.60 -5.81
CA ALA A 5 67.62 3.92 -6.03
C ALA A 5 67.37 4.18 -7.51
N ASP A 6 66.36 3.51 -8.06
CA ASP A 6 65.62 4.03 -9.21
C ASP A 6 64.21 4.40 -8.74
N ALA A 7 63.92 5.69 -8.84
CA ALA A 7 62.79 6.37 -8.24
C ALA A 7 61.59 6.37 -9.19
N SER A 8 61.10 5.20 -9.60
CA SER A 8 59.96 5.13 -10.54
C SER A 8 58.87 4.10 -10.21
N SER A 9 59.08 3.19 -9.25
CA SER A 9 58.04 2.19 -8.88
C SER A 9 57.25 2.54 -7.60
N THR A 10 57.75 3.46 -6.77
CA THR A 10 57.10 3.82 -5.49
C THR A 10 56.03 4.89 -5.65
N VAL A 11 56.12 5.74 -6.68
CA VAL A 11 55.21 6.89 -6.88
C VAL A 11 53.84 6.45 -7.41
N LEU A 12 53.77 5.35 -8.17
CA LEU A 12 52.50 4.80 -8.64
C LEU A 12 51.72 4.10 -7.53
N ILE A 13 52.41 3.43 -6.59
CA ILE A 13 51.77 2.74 -5.46
C ILE A 13 51.19 3.74 -4.46
N THR A 14 51.86 4.87 -4.24
CA THR A 14 51.35 5.90 -3.31
C THR A 14 50.22 6.74 -3.91
N PHE A 15 50.19 6.95 -5.23
CA PHE A 15 49.04 7.60 -5.89
C PHE A 15 47.79 6.70 -5.87
N ASP A 16 47.94 5.38 -6.01
CA ASP A 16 46.81 4.42 -5.96
C ASP A 16 46.17 4.35 -4.56
N ILE A 17 46.98 4.35 -3.49
CA ILE A 17 46.48 4.26 -2.11
C ILE A 17 45.76 5.55 -1.69
N VAL A 18 46.24 6.72 -2.12
CA VAL A 18 45.62 8.00 -1.77
C VAL A 18 44.38 8.29 -2.62
N TRP A 19 44.29 7.76 -3.85
CA TRP A 19 43.09 7.85 -4.69
C TRP A 19 41.95 6.93 -4.21
N GLN A 20 42.25 5.72 -3.71
CA GLN A 20 41.30 4.84 -3.04
C GLN A 20 40.66 5.46 -1.78
N TYR A 21 41.33 6.44 -1.16
CA TYR A 21 40.81 7.17 0.00
C TYR A 21 39.85 8.31 -0.37
N TYR A 22 39.85 8.79 -1.63
CA TYR A 22 39.02 9.92 -2.06
C TYR A 22 37.89 9.56 -3.02
N LEU A 23 37.95 8.42 -3.73
CA LEU A 23 36.83 7.91 -4.53
C LEU A 23 36.42 6.50 -4.10
N GLY A 24 35.32 6.45 -3.32
CA GLY A 24 34.31 5.40 -3.39
C GLY A 24 34.80 3.95 -3.34
N THR A 25 35.13 3.47 -2.14
CA THR A 25 35.10 2.03 -1.88
C THR A 25 33.65 1.57 -1.85
N THR A 26 33.22 0.97 -2.96
CA THR A 26 32.03 0.14 -3.07
C THR A 26 32.19 -1.02 -2.08
N PHE A 27 31.74 -0.80 -0.86
CA PHE A 27 31.65 -1.82 0.17
C PHE A 27 30.48 -2.73 -0.20
N ILE A 28 30.79 -3.86 -0.83
CA ILE A 28 29.90 -5.00 -1.01
C ILE A 28 29.44 -5.48 0.38
N ASN A 29 28.35 -4.90 0.86
CA ASN A 29 27.61 -5.40 2.01
C ASN A 29 26.90 -6.69 1.56
N THR A 30 27.60 -7.81 1.64
CA THR A 30 26.96 -9.13 1.74
C THR A 30 26.41 -9.28 3.17
N GLY A 31 25.48 -8.40 3.53
CA GLY A 31 24.50 -8.65 4.56
C GLY A 31 23.31 -9.28 3.86
N ILE A 32 23.14 -10.58 4.08
CA ILE A 32 21.93 -11.31 3.73
C ILE A 32 20.77 -10.54 4.38
N LYS A 33 20.14 -9.64 3.62
CA LYS A 33 18.80 -9.15 3.92
C LYS A 33 17.94 -10.32 3.53
N ASP A 34 17.66 -11.18 4.49
CA ASP A 34 16.64 -12.20 4.37
C ASP A 34 15.39 -11.51 3.82
N HIS A 35 15.20 -11.65 2.52
CA HIS A 35 13.96 -11.30 1.88
C HIS A 35 13.01 -12.37 2.38
N MET A 36 12.42 -12.13 3.54
CA MET A 36 11.29 -12.90 4.01
C MET A 36 10.28 -12.86 2.86
N PRO A 37 10.02 -13.98 2.15
CA PRO A 37 8.88 -13.99 1.27
C PRO A 37 7.70 -13.85 2.22
N ARG A 38 7.06 -12.69 2.28
CA ARG A 38 5.69 -12.61 2.80
C ARG A 38 4.94 -13.64 1.97
N SER A 39 4.68 -14.81 2.57
CA SER A 39 3.74 -15.78 2.03
C SER A 39 2.51 -14.97 1.66
N LYS A 40 2.05 -15.05 0.41
CA LYS A 40 0.86 -14.33 -0.06
C LYS A 40 -0.39 -14.87 0.65
N SER A 41 -0.54 -14.61 1.94
CA SER A 41 -1.85 -14.37 2.54
C SER A 41 -2.24 -12.99 2.04
N GLN A 42 -3.19 -12.91 1.10
CA GLN A 42 -3.77 -11.64 0.66
C GLN A 42 -4.20 -10.85 1.91
N ASP A 43 -3.40 -9.86 2.28
CA ASP A 43 -3.68 -9.00 3.40
C ASP A 43 -4.85 -8.10 2.99
N LYS A 44 -6.01 -8.28 3.63
CA LYS A 44 -7.32 -7.73 3.21
C LYS A 44 -7.45 -6.22 3.40
N MET A 45 -6.37 -5.50 3.68
CA MET A 45 -6.38 -4.05 3.90
C MET A 45 -5.31 -3.35 3.07
N SER A 46 -5.72 -2.32 2.33
CA SER A 46 -4.83 -1.43 1.58
C SER A 46 -4.74 -0.08 2.28
N LEU A 47 -3.53 0.49 2.38
CA LEU A 47 -3.33 1.86 2.85
C LEU A 47 -3.79 2.84 1.77
N ILE A 48 -4.58 3.83 2.17
CA ILE A 48 -5.03 4.91 1.29
C ILE A 48 -4.65 6.26 1.89
N SER A 49 -4.26 7.21 1.03
CA SER A 49 -4.06 8.61 1.37
C SER A 49 -5.19 9.43 0.76
N VAL A 50 -5.89 10.21 1.57
CA VAL A 50 -7.01 11.05 1.13
C VAL A 50 -6.86 12.47 1.67
N HIS A 51 -7.32 13.45 0.89
CA HIS A 51 -7.42 14.84 1.34
C HIS A 51 -8.85 15.11 1.77
N VAL A 52 -9.03 15.64 2.98
CA VAL A 52 -10.33 15.98 3.55
C VAL A 52 -10.30 17.38 4.16
N PRO A 53 -11.41 18.13 4.14
CA PRO A 53 -11.52 19.41 4.84
C PRO A 53 -11.21 19.25 6.33
N LYS A 54 -10.50 20.23 6.90
CA LYS A 54 -10.06 20.19 8.31
C LYS A 54 -11.21 20.02 9.28
N LYS A 55 -12.33 20.71 9.05
CA LYS A 55 -13.53 20.63 9.89
C LYS A 55 -14.08 19.20 10.00
N MET A 56 -14.10 18.45 8.90
CA MET A 56 -14.54 17.05 8.91
C MET A 56 -13.58 16.15 9.68
N LEU A 57 -12.27 16.42 9.59
CA LEU A 57 -11.28 15.67 10.36
C LEU A 57 -11.42 15.94 11.87
N GLU A 58 -11.69 17.19 12.26
CA GLU A 58 -11.96 17.59 13.65
C GLU A 58 -13.23 16.91 14.20
N GLU A 59 -14.31 16.86 13.40
CA GLU A 59 -15.52 16.13 13.77
C GLU A 59 -15.27 14.62 13.92
N LEU A 60 -14.46 14.03 13.03
CA LEU A 60 -14.06 12.62 13.13
C LEU A 60 -13.23 12.34 14.39
N ASP A 61 -12.33 13.26 14.73
CA ASP A 61 -11.50 13.19 15.94
C ASP A 61 -12.34 13.23 17.21
N GLU A 62 -13.38 14.06 17.22
CA GLU A 62 -14.30 14.15 18.34
C GLU A 62 -15.03 12.81 18.59
N LEU A 63 -15.39 12.09 17.53
CA LEU A 63 -16.00 10.76 17.65
C LEU A 63 -15.05 9.75 18.30
N VAL A 64 -13.77 9.80 17.94
CA VAL A 64 -12.73 8.96 18.55
C VAL A 64 -12.49 9.37 20.00
N ARG A 65 -12.41 10.68 20.28
CA ARG A 65 -12.21 11.22 21.63
C ARG A 65 -13.34 10.85 22.59
N ARG A 66 -14.58 10.78 22.10
CA ARG A 66 -15.75 10.30 22.84
C ARG A 66 -15.74 8.78 23.08
N GLY A 67 -14.81 8.05 22.48
CA GLY A 67 -14.73 6.59 22.59
C GLY A 67 -15.75 5.84 21.75
N ILE A 68 -16.42 6.50 20.80
CA ILE A 68 -17.40 5.86 19.90
C ILE A 68 -16.67 4.92 18.94
N PHE A 69 -15.49 5.35 18.47
CA PHE A 69 -14.60 4.53 17.65
C PHE A 69 -13.21 4.47 18.29
N PRO A 70 -12.51 3.32 18.15
CA PRO A 70 -11.19 3.16 18.75
C PRO A 70 -10.11 4.00 18.06
N ASN A 71 -10.28 4.31 16.76
CA ASN A 71 -9.38 5.16 15.99
C ASN A 71 -10.07 5.71 14.72
N ARG A 72 -9.41 6.67 14.07
CA ARG A 72 -9.90 7.30 12.82
C ARG A 72 -10.12 6.27 11.70
N SER A 73 -9.22 5.30 11.55
CA SER A 73 -9.32 4.30 10.48
C SER A 73 -10.55 3.40 10.65
N GLU A 74 -10.91 3.01 11.87
CA GLU A 74 -12.14 2.26 12.15
C GLU A 74 -13.39 3.11 11.87
N ALA A 75 -13.39 4.38 12.27
CA ALA A 75 -14.50 5.29 11.97
C ALA A 75 -14.71 5.45 10.46
N ILE A 76 -13.62 5.64 9.69
CA ILE A 76 -13.66 5.73 8.23
C ILE A 76 -14.14 4.41 7.61
N ARG A 77 -13.65 3.27 8.09
CA ARG A 77 -14.10 1.95 7.62
C ARG A 77 -15.59 1.73 7.87
N ALA A 78 -16.11 2.14 9.03
CA ALA A 78 -17.53 2.05 9.33
C ALA A 78 -18.36 2.91 8.36
N ALA A 79 -17.99 4.18 8.18
CA ALA A 79 -18.66 5.07 7.22
C ALA A 79 -18.65 4.53 5.78
N LEU A 80 -17.53 3.93 5.35
CA LEU A 80 -17.44 3.28 4.04
C LEU A 80 -18.35 2.04 3.93
N ARG A 81 -18.44 1.21 4.97
CA ARG A 81 -19.36 0.05 4.98
C ARG A 81 -20.80 0.51 4.85
N ASP A 82 -21.21 1.52 5.63
CA ASP A 82 -22.57 2.04 5.62
C ASP A 82 -22.94 2.63 4.27
N LEU A 83 -22.00 3.39 3.67
CA LEU A 83 -22.15 3.94 2.32
C LEU A 83 -22.31 2.84 1.27
N LEU A 84 -21.41 1.85 1.26
CA LEU A 84 -21.45 0.75 0.28
C LEU A 84 -22.69 -0.11 0.43
N TYR A 85 -23.10 -0.42 1.66
CA TYR A 85 -24.35 -1.13 1.93
C TYR A 85 -25.50 -0.34 1.30
N LYS A 86 -25.70 0.93 1.70
CA LYS A 86 -26.79 1.77 1.20
C LYS A 86 -26.89 1.81 -0.33
N GLU A 87 -25.77 1.93 -1.03
CA GLU A 87 -25.77 2.00 -2.50
C GLU A 87 -26.01 0.62 -3.15
N VAL A 88 -25.49 -0.47 -2.58
CA VAL A 88 -25.75 -1.83 -3.12
C VAL A 88 -27.23 -2.20 -3.01
N PHE A 89 -27.91 -1.87 -1.92
CA PHE A 89 -29.34 -2.16 -1.77
C PHE A 89 -30.20 -1.38 -2.76
N LYS A 90 -29.89 -0.10 -2.99
CA LYS A 90 -30.59 0.69 -4.03
C LYS A 90 -30.49 0.05 -5.41
N VAL A 91 -29.31 -0.46 -5.77
CA VAL A 91 -29.08 -1.08 -7.08
C VAL A 91 -29.85 -2.40 -7.24
N LYS A 92 -30.05 -3.17 -6.16
CA LYS A 92 -30.82 -4.43 -6.21
C LYS A 92 -32.31 -4.18 -6.40
N THR A 93 -32.89 -3.26 -5.65
CA THR A 93 -34.32 -2.93 -5.75
C THR A 93 -34.69 -2.46 -7.16
N ALA A 94 -33.83 -1.67 -7.82
CA ALA A 94 -34.07 -1.22 -9.19
C ALA A 94 -33.96 -2.31 -10.27
N ARG A 95 -33.38 -3.48 -9.98
CA ARG A 95 -33.23 -4.60 -10.94
C ARG A 95 -34.22 -5.75 -10.72
N GLU A 96 -34.90 -5.77 -9.58
CA GLU A 96 -35.89 -6.80 -9.24
C GLU A 96 -37.29 -6.41 -9.74
N GLU A 97 -37.58 -5.12 -9.92
CA GLU A 97 -38.83 -4.61 -10.51
C GLU A 97 -38.99 -4.93 -12.01
N GLU A 98 -37.90 -5.27 -12.72
CA GLU A 98 -37.92 -5.61 -14.16
C GLU A 98 -38.15 -7.10 -14.45
N LYS A 99 -38.26 -7.97 -13.43
CA LYS A 99 -38.41 -9.43 -13.62
C LYS A 99 -39.80 -10.00 -13.32
N GLU A 100 -40.75 -9.19 -12.84
CA GLU A 100 -42.11 -9.65 -12.53
C GLU A 100 -43.16 -9.37 -13.63
N GLU A 101 -42.77 -8.72 -14.74
CA GLU A 101 -43.62 -8.60 -15.95
C GLU A 101 -43.30 -9.66 -17.02
N GLU A 102 -43.07 -10.90 -16.62
CA GLU A 102 -43.31 -12.05 -17.50
C GLU A 102 -44.32 -12.96 -16.82
N LEU A 103 -45.60 -12.60 -16.94
CA LEU A 103 -46.68 -13.57 -16.80
C LEU A 103 -46.77 -14.32 -18.14
N PRO A 104 -46.23 -15.55 -18.28
CA PRO A 104 -46.80 -16.42 -19.29
C PRO A 104 -48.22 -16.69 -18.82
N ILE A 105 -49.19 -16.08 -19.50
CA ILE A 105 -50.56 -16.57 -19.55
C ILE A 105 -50.48 -17.95 -20.22
N SER A 106 -49.98 -18.94 -19.47
CA SER A 106 -50.27 -20.32 -19.75
C SER A 106 -51.75 -20.45 -19.45
N LEU A 107 -52.51 -20.34 -20.53
CA LEU A 107 -53.93 -20.51 -20.60
C LEU A 107 -54.25 -21.97 -20.21
N VAL A 108 -54.14 -22.28 -18.91
CA VAL A 108 -54.48 -23.59 -18.36
C VAL A 108 -55.99 -23.64 -18.15
N ARG A 109 -56.68 -24.06 -19.23
CA ARG A 109 -57.80 -25.00 -19.30
C ARG A 109 -58.39 -24.85 -20.70
N GLY A 110 -58.18 -25.79 -21.62
CA GLY A 110 -58.62 -27.16 -21.43
C GLY A 110 -60.14 -27.19 -21.56
N ARG A 111 -60.63 -27.11 -22.80
CA ARG A 111 -61.95 -27.60 -23.22
C ARG A 111 -61.73 -28.68 -24.25
#